data_AF-A0A1N7A510-F1
#
_entry.id   AF-A0A1N7A510-F1
#
_cell.length_a   1.000
_cell.length_b   1.000
_cell.length_c   1.000
_cell.angle_alpha   90.00
_cell.angle_beta   90.00
_cell.angle_gamma   90.00
#
_symmetry.space_group_name_H-M   'P 1'
#
loop_
_entity.id
_entity.type
_entity.pdbx_description
1 polymer ?
#
loop_
_entity_poly.entity_id
_entity_poly.type
_entity_poly.pdbx_seq_one_letter_code
_entity_poly.pdbx_strand_id
1 'polypeptide(L)'
;MRLSPSLRSRRQRGSIPVATALLLPLLIGFAGLAGDSGNLYLVKRRMQTAADAGAVSAALEAQRQASLADIVAAGKHDAALNGFAASGTSVHLPPLAGAHAASPGYVEVQLAQAVPTHFMGLFGFRTVEVRARAVAGARPDATCFLALNGKNVSEAMTVTGAGEITGEHCAIFVNGSAANTLTASGAMTVRADSIGVQAPGYRHDGGSAFLPTPQVGQAARLDPLARLQPPAGGATQANGKLTGTGTHTLQPGVYPGGINLSGGMTVNFAPGIYVLKGGFTVDGAVNLNGDGVAFYTQGPVNIRGSGVLKLAAPETGSMAGILFYGDRDKVTGKNEITGGVSGELAGTLYFPSSALNLVGSGGLKGKPYLMLIADTMSFTGGMLSEFSKPVYNEAYQGSRVAIAE
;
A
#
# COMPACT_ATOMS: atom_id res chain seq x y z
N MET A 1 16.03 -33.11 104.20
CA MET A 1 14.90 -32.44 103.51
C MET A 1 15.45 -31.40 102.55
N ARG A 2 15.37 -31.65 101.23
CA ARG A 2 15.28 -30.67 100.14
C ARG A 2 15.28 -31.43 98.81
N LEU A 3 14.07 -31.68 98.30
CA LEU A 3 13.81 -32.19 96.95
C LEU A 3 13.93 -31.02 95.96
N SER A 4 14.74 -31.18 94.92
CA SER A 4 14.78 -30.28 93.76
C SER A 4 13.66 -30.64 92.79
N PRO A 5 12.89 -29.67 92.25
CA PRO A 5 11.81 -29.96 91.31
C PRO A 5 12.36 -30.14 89.90
N SER A 6 12.00 -31.26 89.26
CA SER A 6 12.25 -31.49 87.84
C SER A 6 11.44 -30.53 86.98
N LEU A 7 12.10 -29.74 86.14
CA LEU A 7 11.46 -28.94 85.09
C LEU A 7 10.79 -29.86 84.08
N ARG A 8 9.44 -29.90 84.09
CA ARG A 8 8.65 -30.56 83.03
C ARG A 8 8.77 -29.73 81.75
N SER A 9 9.43 -30.26 80.73
CA SER A 9 9.36 -29.69 79.39
C SER A 9 7.93 -29.81 78.87
N ARG A 10 7.34 -28.66 78.54
CA ARG A 10 6.00 -28.57 77.96
C ARG A 10 6.10 -29.10 76.54
N ARG A 11 5.63 -30.33 76.29
CA ARG A 11 5.57 -30.92 74.93
C ARG A 11 4.81 -29.96 74.00
N GLN A 12 5.51 -29.35 73.06
CA GLN A 12 4.88 -28.64 71.94
C GLN A 12 4.12 -29.67 71.09
N ARG A 13 2.84 -29.41 70.85
CA ARG A 13 1.94 -30.32 70.13
C ARG A 13 2.32 -30.33 68.64
N GLY A 14 2.68 -31.50 68.11
CA GLY A 14 3.12 -31.74 66.73
C GLY A 14 2.04 -31.59 65.64
N SER A 15 1.30 -30.49 65.65
CA SER A 15 0.27 -30.18 64.63
C SER A 15 0.86 -29.62 63.32
N ILE A 16 1.99 -28.91 63.42
CA ILE A 16 2.69 -28.30 62.27
C ILE A 16 3.09 -29.34 61.20
N PRO A 17 3.79 -30.45 61.53
CA PRO A 17 4.19 -31.42 60.50
C PRO A 17 3.00 -32.10 59.80
N VAL A 18 1.87 -32.28 60.49
CA VAL A 18 0.64 -32.85 59.89
C VAL A 18 0.00 -31.85 58.91
N ALA A 19 -0.10 -30.58 59.30
CA ALA A 19 -0.60 -29.53 58.42
C ALA A 19 0.31 -29.35 57.19
N THR A 20 1.63 -29.37 57.38
CA THR A 20 2.61 -29.31 56.29
C THR A 20 2.49 -30.52 55.36
N ALA A 21 2.33 -31.74 55.89
CA ALA A 21 2.18 -32.94 55.06
C ALA A 21 0.92 -32.92 54.19
N LEU A 22 -0.16 -32.28 54.66
CA LEU A 22 -1.41 -32.14 53.89
C LEU A 22 -1.36 -31.00 52.88
N LEU A 23 -0.69 -29.88 53.20
CA LEU A 23 -0.62 -28.71 52.31
C LEU A 23 0.49 -28.80 51.26
N LEU A 24 1.57 -29.53 51.53
CA LEU A 24 2.71 -29.65 50.61
C LEU A 24 2.31 -30.22 49.23
N PRO A 25 1.52 -31.30 49.11
CA PRO A 25 1.08 -31.81 47.81
C PRO A 25 0.21 -30.80 47.05
N LEU A 26 -0.63 -30.04 47.76
CA LEU A 26 -1.46 -28.99 47.18
C LEU A 26 -0.59 -27.87 46.58
N LEU A 27 0.41 -27.41 47.32
CA LEU A 27 1.36 -26.39 46.87
C LEU A 27 2.18 -26.86 45.67
N ILE A 28 2.65 -28.12 45.68
CA ILE A 28 3.36 -28.73 44.55
C ILE A 28 2.44 -28.83 43.33
N GLY A 29 1.17 -29.19 43.52
CA GLY A 29 0.17 -29.22 42.45
C GLY A 29 -0.03 -27.87 41.78
N PHE A 30 -0.18 -26.79 42.57
CA PHE A 30 -0.28 -25.43 42.03
C PHE A 30 1.00 -24.95 41.35
N ALA A 31 2.18 -25.27 41.90
CA ALA A 31 3.45 -24.95 41.27
C ALA A 31 3.62 -25.68 39.92
N GLY A 32 3.19 -26.94 39.85
CA GLY A 32 3.18 -27.72 38.62
C GLY A 32 2.23 -27.15 37.57
N LEU A 33 1.01 -26.78 37.96
CA LEU A 33 0.05 -26.11 37.09
C LEU A 33 0.61 -24.78 36.56
N ALA A 34 1.26 -23.99 37.41
CA ALA A 34 1.91 -22.74 37.01
C ALA A 34 3.04 -23.01 36.01
N GLY A 35 3.84 -24.07 36.21
CA GLY A 35 4.88 -24.50 35.29
C GLY A 35 4.35 -24.89 33.91
N ASP A 36 3.34 -25.77 33.86
CA ASP A 36 2.73 -26.18 32.60
C ASP A 36 2.03 -25.01 31.89
N SER A 37 1.30 -24.16 32.63
CA SER A 37 0.66 -22.97 32.07
C SER A 37 1.70 -21.99 31.51
N GLY A 38 2.82 -21.82 32.21
CA GLY A 38 3.95 -21.01 31.73
C GLY A 38 4.56 -21.57 30.45
N ASN A 39 4.77 -22.89 30.38
CA ASN A 39 5.26 -23.55 29.17
C ASN A 39 4.28 -23.41 28.00
N LEU A 40 2.98 -23.66 28.22
CA LEU A 40 1.92 -23.50 27.21
C LEU A 40 1.87 -22.05 26.69
N TYR A 41 2.00 -21.06 27.57
CA TYR A 41 2.04 -19.66 27.18
C TYR A 41 3.29 -19.31 26.36
N LEU A 42 4.46 -19.83 26.74
CA LEU A 42 5.69 -19.64 25.97
C LEU A 42 5.59 -20.27 24.58
N VAL A 43 5.05 -21.49 24.47
CA VAL A 43 4.82 -22.15 23.18
C VAL A 43 3.81 -21.34 22.35
N LYS A 44 2.69 -20.89 22.95
CA LYS A 44 1.71 -20.05 22.28
C LYS A 44 2.32 -18.76 21.71
N ARG A 45 3.22 -18.09 22.45
CA ARG A 45 3.91 -16.88 21.96
C ARG A 45 4.84 -17.18 20.78
N ARG A 46 5.61 -18.27 20.86
CA ARG A 46 6.48 -18.71 19.75
C ARG A 46 5.66 -19.09 18.51
N MET A 47 4.55 -19.80 18.71
CA MET A 47 3.60 -20.12 17.64
C MET A 47 3.03 -18.86 17.01
N GLN A 48 2.70 -17.83 17.80
CA GLN A 48 2.19 -16.57 17.25
C GLN A 48 3.24 -15.90 16.36
N THR A 49 4.50 -15.80 16.81
CA THR A 49 5.59 -15.25 15.97
C THR A 49 5.77 -16.03 14.67
N ALA A 50 5.67 -17.36 14.71
CA ALA A 50 5.76 -18.19 13.52
C ALA A 50 4.55 -18.02 12.58
N ALA A 51 3.34 -17.88 13.13
CA ALA A 51 2.13 -17.60 12.35
C ALA A 51 2.23 -16.23 11.67
N ASP A 52 2.68 -15.20 12.40
CA ASP A 52 2.84 -13.85 11.87
C ASP A 52 3.87 -13.81 10.73
N ALA A 53 5.02 -14.47 10.91
CA ALA A 53 6.04 -14.59 9.86
C ALA A 53 5.52 -15.33 8.62
N GLY A 54 4.83 -16.46 8.83
CA GLY A 54 4.19 -17.21 7.74
C GLY A 54 3.11 -16.41 7.02
N ALA A 55 2.30 -15.63 7.74
CA ALA A 55 1.26 -14.81 7.16
C ALA A 55 1.87 -13.68 6.31
N VAL A 56 2.90 -12.99 6.80
CA VAL A 56 3.57 -11.91 6.06
C VAL A 56 4.25 -12.44 4.80
N SER A 57 4.99 -13.55 4.86
CA SER A 57 5.64 -14.14 3.68
C SER A 57 4.64 -14.63 2.64
N ALA A 58 3.60 -15.35 3.07
CA ALA A 58 2.53 -15.78 2.17
C ALA A 58 1.81 -14.57 1.55
N ALA A 59 1.56 -13.51 2.33
CA ALA A 59 0.96 -12.29 1.82
C ALA A 59 1.89 -11.53 0.85
N LEU A 60 3.20 -11.57 1.03
CA LEU A 60 4.17 -11.02 0.06
C LEU A 60 4.15 -11.78 -1.27
N GLU A 61 4.09 -13.11 -1.23
CA GLU A 61 3.94 -13.91 -2.46
C GLU A 61 2.57 -13.69 -3.13
N ALA A 62 1.51 -13.54 -2.32
CA ALA A 62 0.19 -13.20 -2.84
C ALA A 62 0.19 -11.82 -3.50
N GLN A 63 0.94 -10.86 -2.93
CA GLN A 63 1.14 -9.54 -3.51
C GLN A 63 1.85 -9.63 -4.87
N ARG A 64 2.90 -10.46 -4.98
CA ARG A 64 3.65 -10.74 -6.22
C ARG A 64 2.85 -11.48 -7.29
N GLN A 65 1.58 -11.79 -7.03
CA GLN A 65 0.73 -12.58 -7.92
C GLN A 65 1.31 -13.96 -8.21
N ALA A 66 2.06 -14.53 -7.25
CA ALA A 66 2.57 -15.88 -7.34
C ALA A 66 1.42 -16.91 -7.38
N SER A 67 1.73 -18.14 -7.76
CA SER A 67 0.72 -19.20 -7.78
C SER A 67 0.26 -19.51 -6.35
N LEU A 68 -0.96 -20.07 -6.20
CA LEU A 68 -1.44 -20.51 -4.89
C LEU A 68 -0.48 -21.49 -4.21
N ALA A 69 0.22 -22.33 -5.01
CA ALA A 69 1.21 -23.26 -4.49
C ALA A 69 2.41 -22.53 -3.87
N ASP A 70 2.91 -21.47 -4.51
CA ASP A 70 4.04 -20.67 -4.02
C ASP A 70 3.67 -19.88 -2.75
N ILE A 71 2.45 -19.32 -2.72
CA ILE A 71 1.91 -18.61 -1.55
C ILE A 71 1.85 -19.54 -0.34
N VAL A 72 1.29 -20.74 -0.52
CA VAL A 72 1.20 -21.74 0.54
C VAL A 72 2.58 -22.24 0.96
N ALA A 73 3.49 -22.44 -0.01
CA ALA A 73 4.85 -22.88 0.26
C ALA A 73 5.63 -21.85 1.08
N ALA A 74 5.55 -20.56 0.73
CA ALA A 74 6.23 -19.49 1.46
C ALA A 74 5.75 -19.38 2.91
N GLY A 75 4.43 -19.37 3.14
CA GLY A 75 3.89 -19.31 4.51
C GLY A 75 4.29 -20.52 5.37
N LYS A 76 4.34 -21.72 4.77
CA LYS A 76 4.82 -22.92 5.45
C LYS A 76 6.33 -22.90 5.70
N HIS A 77 7.09 -22.36 4.76
CA HIS A 77 8.54 -22.26 4.86
C HIS A 77 8.96 -21.34 6.02
N ASP A 78 8.38 -20.14 6.11
CA ASP A 78 8.71 -19.19 7.18
C ASP A 78 8.23 -19.65 8.56
N ALA A 79 7.09 -20.34 8.63
CA ALA A 79 6.67 -21.00 9.87
C ALA A 79 7.70 -22.07 10.31
N ALA A 80 8.27 -22.83 9.35
CA ALA A 80 9.30 -23.83 9.61
C ALA A 80 10.64 -23.22 10.04
N LEU A 81 11.05 -22.08 9.47
CA LEU A 81 12.21 -21.32 9.94
C LEU A 81 12.07 -20.86 11.40
N ASN A 82 10.84 -20.65 11.86
CA ASN A 82 10.53 -20.33 13.26
C ASN A 82 10.33 -21.58 14.15
N GLY A 83 10.67 -22.78 13.65
CA GLY A 83 10.68 -24.03 14.42
C GLY A 83 9.36 -24.80 14.43
N PHE A 84 8.40 -24.45 13.56
CA PHE A 84 7.10 -25.13 13.48
C PHE A 84 6.94 -25.88 12.15
N ALA A 85 6.77 -27.20 12.22
CA ALA A 85 6.73 -28.04 11.04
C ALA A 85 5.59 -27.67 10.08
N ALA A 86 5.87 -27.69 8.77
CA ALA A 86 4.92 -27.39 7.70
C ALA A 86 3.66 -28.29 7.68
N SER A 87 3.68 -29.44 8.35
CA SER A 87 2.54 -30.34 8.53
C SER A 87 1.53 -29.81 9.56
N GLY A 88 1.96 -29.01 10.53
CA GLY A 88 1.10 -28.34 11.51
C GLY A 88 0.65 -26.94 11.06
N THR A 89 1.01 -26.53 9.85
CA THR A 89 0.74 -25.20 9.27
C THR A 89 -0.26 -25.31 8.14
N SER A 90 -1.38 -24.57 8.23
CA SER A 90 -2.29 -24.34 7.12
C SER A 90 -2.23 -22.87 6.69
N VAL A 91 -2.34 -22.64 5.38
CA VAL A 91 -2.33 -21.32 4.76
C VAL A 91 -3.59 -21.21 3.91
N HIS A 92 -4.37 -20.15 4.11
CA HIS A 92 -5.65 -19.93 3.43
C HIS A 92 -5.69 -18.55 2.77
N LEU A 93 -6.18 -18.52 1.53
CA LEU A 93 -6.38 -17.33 0.73
C LEU A 93 -7.74 -17.47 0.01
N PRO A 94 -8.78 -16.71 0.37
CA PRO A 94 -8.86 -15.71 1.45
C PRO A 94 -8.95 -16.32 2.87
N PRO A 95 -8.92 -15.51 3.94
CA PRO A 95 -9.06 -15.98 5.33
C PRO A 95 -10.41 -16.67 5.58
N LEU A 96 -10.42 -17.69 6.44
CA LEU A 96 -11.63 -18.48 6.71
C LEU A 96 -12.56 -17.82 7.74
N ALA A 97 -12.03 -16.97 8.62
CA ALA A 97 -12.78 -16.35 9.71
C ALA A 97 -12.21 -14.97 10.13
N GLY A 98 -12.83 -14.32 11.11
CA GLY A 98 -12.39 -13.03 11.66
C GLY A 98 -12.76 -11.80 10.82
N ALA A 99 -12.20 -10.64 11.17
CA ALA A 99 -12.52 -9.35 10.54
C ALA A 99 -12.26 -9.28 9.02
N HIS A 100 -11.39 -10.16 8.52
CA HIS A 100 -11.01 -10.25 7.10
C HIS A 100 -11.48 -11.58 6.45
N ALA A 101 -12.49 -12.23 7.02
CA ALA A 101 -13.05 -13.46 6.43
C ALA A 101 -13.52 -13.22 4.98
N ALA A 102 -13.19 -14.14 4.08
CA ALA A 102 -13.51 -14.07 2.65
C ALA A 102 -13.01 -12.81 1.92
N SER A 103 -12.20 -11.97 2.57
CA SER A 103 -11.68 -10.74 1.96
C SER A 103 -10.51 -11.07 1.03
N PRO A 104 -10.61 -10.77 -0.28
CA PRO A 104 -9.50 -10.99 -1.21
C PRO A 104 -8.30 -10.11 -0.84
N GLY A 105 -7.09 -10.59 -1.13
CA GLY A 105 -5.84 -9.88 -0.83
C GLY A 105 -5.32 -10.02 0.61
N TYR A 106 -6.01 -10.81 1.45
CA TYR A 106 -5.56 -11.21 2.77
C TYR A 106 -5.26 -12.71 2.81
N VAL A 107 -4.21 -13.10 3.54
CA VAL A 107 -3.78 -14.47 3.76
C VAL A 107 -3.86 -14.79 5.23
N GLU A 108 -4.39 -15.96 5.55
CA GLU A 108 -4.46 -16.48 6.90
C GLU A 108 -3.49 -17.64 7.06
N VAL A 109 -2.71 -17.63 8.14
CA VAL A 109 -1.87 -18.76 8.55
C VAL A 109 -2.33 -19.25 9.91
N GLN A 110 -2.59 -20.55 10.00
CA GLN A 110 -2.95 -21.22 11.24
C GLN A 110 -1.90 -22.27 11.58
N LEU A 111 -1.51 -22.31 12.85
CA LEU A 111 -0.61 -23.30 13.43
C LEU A 111 -1.34 -24.06 14.53
N ALA A 112 -1.16 -25.38 14.57
CA ALA A 112 -1.67 -26.23 15.63
C ALA A 112 -0.58 -27.21 16.10
N GLN A 113 -0.36 -27.29 17.41
CA GLN A 113 0.61 -28.22 18.01
C GLN A 113 0.09 -28.77 19.33
N ALA A 114 0.19 -30.09 19.50
CA ALA A 114 -0.01 -30.75 20.78
C ALA A 114 1.24 -30.55 21.67
N VAL A 115 1.08 -29.83 22.78
CA VAL A 115 2.16 -29.57 23.74
C VAL A 115 2.03 -30.54 24.91
N PRO A 116 3.06 -31.34 25.21
CA PRO A 116 3.07 -32.19 26.40
C PRO A 116 2.98 -31.35 27.68
N THR A 117 2.13 -31.78 28.61
CA THR A 117 2.13 -31.24 29.98
C THR A 117 2.83 -32.23 30.89
N HIS A 118 3.52 -31.75 31.91
CA HIS A 118 4.32 -32.60 32.79
C HIS A 118 3.59 -32.83 34.12
N PHE A 119 2.99 -31.79 34.69
CA PHE A 119 2.29 -31.85 35.96
C PHE A 119 0.79 -32.09 35.78
N MET A 120 0.15 -31.44 34.82
CA MET A 120 -1.25 -31.67 34.45
C MET A 120 -1.44 -33.10 33.90
N GLY A 121 -0.39 -33.71 33.36
CA GLY A 121 -0.37 -35.11 32.94
C GLY A 121 -0.67 -36.10 34.07
N LEU A 122 -0.31 -35.75 35.32
CA LEU A 122 -0.64 -36.55 36.52
C LEU A 122 -2.16 -36.57 36.80
N PHE A 123 -2.89 -35.59 36.28
CA PHE A 123 -4.35 -35.48 36.38
C PHE A 123 -5.08 -35.88 35.08
N GLY A 124 -4.38 -36.55 34.16
CA GLY A 124 -4.95 -37.09 32.92
C GLY A 124 -4.81 -36.20 31.67
N PHE A 125 -4.34 -34.96 31.80
CA PHE A 125 -4.19 -34.02 30.68
C PHE A 125 -2.81 -34.12 30.01
N ARG A 126 -2.45 -35.27 29.44
CA ARG A 126 -1.08 -35.54 28.94
C ARG A 126 -0.58 -34.55 27.87
N THR A 127 -1.48 -34.00 27.07
CA THR A 127 -1.20 -32.98 26.07
C THR A 127 -2.30 -31.93 26.03
N VAL A 128 -1.95 -30.72 25.63
CA VAL A 128 -2.89 -29.64 25.34
C VAL A 128 -2.60 -29.15 23.93
N GLU A 129 -3.63 -29.06 23.09
CA GLU A 129 -3.50 -28.47 21.76
C GLU A 129 -3.42 -26.95 21.89
N VAL A 130 -2.29 -26.38 21.46
CA VAL A 130 -2.11 -24.93 21.34
C VAL A 130 -2.27 -24.57 19.87
N ARG A 131 -3.05 -23.53 19.60
CA ARG A 131 -3.24 -22.99 18.24
C ARG A 131 -2.73 -21.56 18.16
N ALA A 132 -2.22 -21.13 17.02
CA ALA A 132 -1.98 -19.72 16.71
C ALA A 132 -2.55 -19.39 15.33
N ARG A 133 -2.93 -18.13 15.16
CA ARG A 133 -3.54 -17.64 13.93
C ARG A 133 -3.02 -16.23 13.67
N ALA A 134 -2.63 -15.98 12.43
CA ALA A 134 -2.26 -14.66 11.95
C ALA A 134 -2.92 -14.41 10.60
N VAL A 135 -3.31 -13.16 10.35
CA VAL A 135 -3.77 -12.71 9.04
C VAL A 135 -2.85 -11.58 8.61
N ALA A 136 -2.40 -11.62 7.36
CA ALA A 136 -1.67 -10.51 6.77
C ALA A 136 -2.30 -10.17 5.43
N GLY A 137 -2.22 -8.91 5.03
CA GLY A 137 -2.71 -8.46 3.74
C GLY A 137 -1.94 -7.27 3.24
N ALA A 138 -2.18 -6.95 1.97
CA ALA A 138 -1.69 -5.73 1.38
C ALA A 138 -2.39 -4.52 2.02
N ARG A 139 -1.68 -3.75 2.85
CA ARG A 139 -2.10 -2.41 3.25
C ARG A 139 -1.85 -1.44 2.09
N PRO A 140 -2.81 -0.55 1.79
CA PRO A 140 -2.54 0.62 0.98
C PRO A 140 -1.37 1.38 1.59
N ASP A 141 -0.32 1.54 0.80
CA ASP A 141 0.66 2.55 1.07
C ASP A 141 0.06 3.89 0.70
N ALA A 142 0.35 4.91 1.49
CA ALA A 142 0.02 6.29 1.12
C ALA A 142 0.90 6.79 -0.05
N THR A 143 1.44 5.92 -0.91
CA THR A 143 2.31 6.33 -2.02
C THR A 143 1.45 6.99 -3.07
N CYS A 144 1.53 8.32 -3.11
CA CYS A 144 0.83 9.10 -4.11
C CYS A 144 1.71 9.39 -5.33
N PHE A 145 3.02 9.16 -5.26
CA PHE A 145 3.91 9.23 -6.43
C PHE A 145 4.66 7.91 -6.60
N LEU A 146 4.36 7.16 -7.66
CA LEU A 146 5.00 5.89 -7.97
C LEU A 146 5.53 5.90 -9.41
N ALA A 147 6.86 5.92 -9.55
CA ALA A 147 7.51 5.60 -10.82
C ALA A 147 7.71 4.08 -10.91
N LEU A 148 7.03 3.43 -11.86
CA LEU A 148 7.06 1.98 -12.05
C LEU A 148 8.37 1.49 -12.67
N ASN A 149 8.94 2.30 -13.57
CA ASN A 149 10.22 2.08 -14.24
C ASN A 149 10.37 0.66 -14.83
N GLY A 150 9.41 0.23 -15.65
CA GLY A 150 9.36 -1.12 -16.21
C GLY A 150 10.56 -1.45 -17.10
N LYS A 151 11.21 -0.42 -17.67
CA LYS A 151 12.42 -0.54 -18.48
C LYS A 151 13.73 -0.44 -17.69
N ASN A 152 13.64 -0.24 -16.37
CA ASN A 152 14.79 -0.11 -15.47
C ASN A 152 15.82 0.92 -15.94
N VAL A 153 15.35 2.11 -16.33
CA VAL A 153 16.20 3.22 -16.78
C VAL A 153 16.74 4.02 -15.59
N SER A 154 17.88 4.68 -15.78
CA SER A 154 18.29 5.79 -14.92
C SER A 154 17.32 6.96 -15.08
N GLU A 155 17.29 7.86 -14.09
CA GLU A 155 16.46 9.07 -14.13
C GLU A 155 14.96 8.80 -14.33
N ALA A 156 14.47 7.70 -13.75
CA ALA A 156 13.06 7.30 -13.80
C ALA A 156 12.13 8.30 -13.12
N MET A 157 12.61 8.99 -12.09
CA MET A 157 11.95 10.19 -11.54
C MET A 157 12.97 11.33 -11.49
N THR A 158 12.69 12.42 -12.19
CA THR A 158 13.53 13.62 -12.20
C THR A 158 12.78 14.83 -11.68
N VAL A 159 13.45 15.64 -10.87
CA VAL A 159 12.91 16.89 -10.36
C VAL A 159 13.92 18.01 -10.62
N THR A 160 13.54 19.02 -11.40
CA THR A 160 14.46 20.03 -11.93
C THR A 160 13.87 21.44 -11.80
N GLY A 161 14.72 22.46 -11.88
CA GLY A 161 14.30 23.86 -11.88
C GLY A 161 14.34 24.49 -10.49
N ALA A 162 13.32 25.25 -10.13
CA ALA A 162 13.21 25.92 -8.83
C ALA A 162 11.78 25.86 -8.29
N GLY A 163 11.65 25.66 -6.98
CA GLY A 163 10.35 25.54 -6.31
C GLY A 163 10.30 24.34 -5.36
N GLU A 164 9.09 23.96 -4.99
CA GLU A 164 8.84 22.86 -4.07
C GLU A 164 7.80 21.90 -4.66
N ILE A 165 8.05 20.60 -4.53
CA ILE A 165 7.05 19.54 -4.66
C ILE A 165 6.67 19.12 -3.24
N THR A 166 5.45 19.38 -2.82
CA THR A 166 4.97 18.98 -1.49
C THR A 166 3.89 17.92 -1.66
N GLY A 167 4.09 16.74 -1.06
CA GLY A 167 3.12 15.66 -0.91
C GLY A 167 2.74 15.49 0.56
N GLU A 168 1.76 16.25 1.04
CA GLU A 168 1.29 16.11 2.44
C GLU A 168 0.59 14.77 2.62
N HIS A 169 0.94 14.02 3.68
CA HIS A 169 0.38 12.69 3.95
C HIS A 169 0.65 11.64 2.86
N CYS A 170 1.68 11.87 2.03
CA CYS A 170 1.98 11.06 0.86
C CYS A 170 3.40 10.48 0.91
N ALA A 171 3.56 9.25 0.44
CA ALA A 171 4.85 8.65 0.15
C ALA A 171 5.23 8.79 -1.34
N ILE A 172 6.53 8.92 -1.62
CA ILE A 172 7.11 8.85 -2.95
C ILE A 172 7.89 7.54 -3.06
N PHE A 173 7.67 6.78 -4.14
CA PHE A 173 8.46 5.59 -4.42
C PHE A 173 8.94 5.56 -5.88
N VAL A 174 10.21 5.22 -6.07
CA VAL A 174 10.84 5.09 -7.40
C VAL A 174 11.43 3.69 -7.55
N ASN A 175 10.81 2.90 -8.44
CA ASN A 175 11.36 1.62 -8.86
C ASN A 175 12.56 1.82 -9.82
N GLY A 176 13.35 0.77 -9.95
CA GLY A 176 14.55 0.70 -10.76
C GLY A 176 15.79 0.40 -9.92
N SER A 177 16.62 -0.52 -10.41
CA SER A 177 17.93 -0.86 -9.85
C SER A 177 19.08 -0.09 -10.50
N ALA A 178 18.84 0.65 -11.59
CA ALA A 178 19.85 1.47 -12.23
C ALA A 178 20.38 2.58 -11.29
N ALA A 179 21.62 3.00 -11.49
CA ALA A 179 22.16 4.13 -10.73
C ALA A 179 21.37 5.41 -11.06
N ASN A 180 21.18 6.27 -10.05
CA ASN A 180 20.51 7.57 -10.18
C ASN A 180 19.08 7.46 -10.76
N THR A 181 18.27 6.49 -10.31
CA THR A 181 16.86 6.37 -10.73
C THR A 181 15.99 7.52 -10.23
N LEU A 182 16.28 8.05 -9.03
CA LEU A 182 15.74 9.30 -8.54
C LEU A 182 16.81 10.39 -8.64
N THR A 183 16.48 11.51 -9.31
CA THR A 183 17.36 12.67 -9.40
C THR A 183 16.66 13.98 -9.06
N ALA A 184 17.39 14.89 -8.41
CA ALA A 184 16.99 16.28 -8.26
C ALA A 184 18.10 17.24 -8.70
N SER A 185 17.75 18.35 -9.34
CA SER A 185 18.69 19.40 -9.74
C SER A 185 18.08 20.78 -9.62
N GLY A 186 18.94 21.81 -9.59
CA GLY A 186 18.53 23.19 -9.38
C GLY A 186 18.15 23.48 -7.91
N ALA A 187 17.25 24.43 -7.70
CA ALA A 187 16.80 24.89 -6.39
C ALA A 187 15.44 24.28 -6.00
N MET A 188 15.32 22.95 -6.17
CA MET A 188 14.10 22.20 -5.89
C MET A 188 14.11 21.57 -4.51
N THR A 189 12.99 21.65 -3.79
CA THR A 189 12.76 20.85 -2.57
C THR A 189 11.63 19.86 -2.82
N VAL A 190 11.82 18.60 -2.45
CA VAL A 190 10.77 17.56 -2.49
C VAL A 190 10.42 17.18 -1.06
N ARG A 191 9.19 17.43 -0.64
CA ARG A 191 8.64 17.07 0.68
C ARG A 191 7.59 15.97 0.55
N ALA A 192 7.70 14.95 1.39
CA ALA A 192 6.76 13.84 1.49
C ALA A 192 6.82 13.26 2.92
N ASP A 193 5.88 12.39 3.29
CA ASP A 193 5.94 11.63 4.56
C ASP A 193 7.08 10.61 4.53
N SER A 194 7.32 10.01 3.35
CA SER A 194 8.46 9.12 3.13
C SER A 194 8.87 9.11 1.67
N ILE A 195 10.15 8.88 1.42
CA ILE A 195 10.71 8.76 0.07
C ILE A 195 11.50 7.45 0.01
N GLY A 196 11.12 6.57 -0.91
CA GLY A 196 11.74 5.27 -1.11
C GLY A 196 12.27 5.08 -2.53
N VAL A 197 13.42 4.42 -2.64
CA VAL A 197 14.07 4.15 -3.92
C VAL A 197 14.56 2.71 -3.93
N GLN A 198 14.30 1.99 -5.02
CA GLN A 198 14.80 0.61 -5.18
C GLN A 198 16.32 0.57 -5.40
N ALA A 199 16.85 1.53 -6.16
CA ALA A 199 18.28 1.64 -6.45
C ALA A 199 19.10 1.82 -5.17
N PRO A 200 20.41 1.45 -5.20
CA PRO A 200 21.30 1.63 -4.05
C PRO A 200 21.65 3.11 -3.77
N GLY A 201 21.25 4.04 -4.63
CA GLY A 201 21.55 5.46 -4.51
C GLY A 201 20.61 6.34 -5.34
N TYR A 202 20.66 7.63 -5.05
CA TYR A 202 19.95 8.70 -5.76
C TYR A 202 20.91 9.88 -5.97
N ARG A 203 20.61 10.76 -6.93
CA ARG A 203 21.43 11.96 -7.22
C ARG A 203 20.68 13.22 -6.80
N HIS A 204 21.37 14.16 -6.17
CA HIS A 204 20.85 15.51 -6.08
C HIS A 204 21.99 16.54 -6.14
N ASP A 205 21.73 17.71 -6.71
CA ASP A 205 22.70 18.81 -6.70
C ASP A 205 22.62 19.55 -5.34
N GLY A 206 23.67 20.30 -4.97
CA GLY A 206 23.76 20.99 -3.67
C GLY A 206 22.68 22.04 -3.41
N GLY A 207 22.01 22.54 -4.46
CA GLY A 207 20.86 23.45 -4.33
C GLY A 207 19.51 22.76 -4.12
N SER A 208 19.46 21.43 -4.27
CA SER A 208 18.23 20.64 -4.19
C SER A 208 18.18 19.77 -2.94
N ALA A 209 16.97 19.49 -2.45
CA ALA A 209 16.75 18.74 -1.22
C ALA A 209 15.59 17.75 -1.33
N PHE A 210 15.74 16.61 -0.65
CA PHE A 210 14.69 15.63 -0.41
C PHE A 210 14.41 15.55 1.10
N LEU A 211 13.15 15.66 1.49
CA LEU A 211 12.70 15.71 2.87
C LEU A 211 11.52 14.75 3.07
N PRO A 212 11.66 13.64 3.82
CA PRO A 212 12.89 13.18 4.47
C PRO A 212 13.92 12.66 3.46
N THR A 213 15.13 12.33 3.95
CA THR A 213 16.17 11.68 3.15
C THR A 213 15.65 10.36 2.55
N PRO A 214 15.80 10.14 1.23
CA PRO A 214 15.37 8.93 0.56
C PRO A 214 15.99 7.65 1.16
N GLN A 215 15.14 6.66 1.41
CA GLN A 215 15.52 5.32 1.87
C GLN A 215 15.79 4.43 0.65
N VAL A 216 17.06 4.11 0.41
CA VAL A 216 17.56 3.37 -0.76
C VAL A 216 17.57 1.85 -0.55
N GLY A 217 17.72 1.08 -1.63
CA GLY A 217 17.85 -0.39 -1.57
C GLY A 217 16.56 -1.10 -1.16
N GLN A 218 15.40 -0.44 -1.31
CA GLN A 218 14.12 -1.06 -0.99
C GLN A 218 13.67 -2.06 -2.06
N ALA A 219 12.83 -3.01 -1.68
CA ALA A 219 12.16 -3.88 -2.64
C ALA A 219 11.26 -3.06 -3.57
N ALA A 220 11.21 -3.42 -4.85
CA ALA A 220 10.32 -2.79 -5.83
C ALA A 220 8.87 -2.82 -5.35
N ARG A 221 8.13 -1.74 -5.62
CA ARG A 221 6.68 -1.71 -5.45
C ARG A 221 5.99 -2.20 -6.71
N LEU A 222 5.00 -3.06 -6.53
CA LEU A 222 4.16 -3.49 -7.64
C LEU A 222 3.23 -2.35 -8.03
N ASP A 223 2.76 -2.39 -9.28
CA ASP A 223 1.73 -1.48 -9.74
C ASP A 223 0.40 -1.79 -9.03
N PRO A 224 -0.09 -0.89 -8.14
CA PRO A 224 -1.30 -1.14 -7.38
C PRO A 224 -2.54 -1.16 -8.27
N LEU A 225 -2.48 -0.63 -9.49
CA LEU A 225 -3.58 -0.60 -10.45
C LEU A 225 -3.38 -1.60 -11.60
N ALA A 226 -2.46 -2.56 -11.48
CA ALA A 226 -2.21 -3.57 -12.51
C ALA A 226 -3.46 -4.37 -12.93
N ARG A 227 -4.47 -4.47 -12.05
CA ARG A 227 -5.73 -5.18 -12.32
C ARG A 227 -6.84 -4.30 -12.86
N LEU A 228 -6.66 -2.97 -12.88
CA LEU A 228 -7.64 -2.05 -13.47
C LEU A 228 -7.89 -2.46 -14.92
N GLN A 229 -9.15 -2.65 -15.26
CA GLN A 229 -9.58 -3.02 -16.60
C GLN A 229 -9.96 -1.76 -17.39
N PRO A 230 -9.72 -1.73 -18.71
CA PRO A 230 -10.30 -0.70 -19.57
C PRO A 230 -11.81 -0.60 -19.36
N PRO A 231 -12.38 0.61 -19.25
CA PRO A 231 -13.81 0.77 -19.12
C PRO A 231 -14.52 0.30 -20.40
N ALA A 232 -15.76 -0.17 -20.24
CA ALA A 232 -16.62 -0.46 -21.37
C ALA A 232 -16.82 0.80 -22.23
N GLY A 233 -16.96 0.63 -23.54
CA GLY A 233 -17.31 1.73 -24.44
C GLY A 233 -18.68 2.33 -24.08
N GLY A 234 -18.92 3.53 -24.61
CA GLY A 234 -20.22 4.21 -24.56
C GLY A 234 -20.70 4.62 -25.95
N ALA A 235 -21.66 5.54 -26.01
CA ALA A 235 -22.09 6.15 -27.26
C ALA A 235 -20.92 6.87 -27.96
N THR A 236 -20.83 6.74 -29.28
CA THR A 236 -19.83 7.48 -30.07
C THR A 236 -20.16 8.96 -30.08
N GLN A 237 -19.17 9.79 -29.76
CA GLN A 237 -19.25 11.24 -29.74
C GLN A 237 -18.48 11.83 -30.94
N ALA A 238 -19.08 12.80 -31.62
CA ALA A 238 -18.47 13.48 -32.78
C ALA A 238 -17.71 14.76 -32.39
N ASN A 239 -18.05 15.38 -31.26
CA ASN A 239 -17.59 16.72 -30.87
C ASN A 239 -16.27 16.70 -30.10
N GLY A 240 -15.26 15.97 -30.60
CA GLY A 240 -13.94 15.88 -29.96
C GLY A 240 -13.01 17.06 -30.26
N LYS A 241 -13.26 17.82 -31.33
CA LYS A 241 -12.37 18.89 -31.77
C LYS A 241 -13.06 20.25 -31.64
N LEU A 242 -12.54 21.11 -30.75
CA LEU A 242 -13.08 22.45 -30.49
C LEU A 242 -11.96 23.48 -30.58
N THR A 243 -12.21 24.59 -31.27
CA THR A 243 -11.25 25.68 -31.45
C THR A 243 -11.95 27.02 -31.31
N GLY A 244 -11.37 27.97 -30.57
CA GLY A 244 -11.86 29.34 -30.48
C GLY A 244 -12.09 29.82 -29.04
N THR A 245 -13.24 30.46 -28.82
CA THR A 245 -13.64 31.03 -27.52
C THR A 245 -15.05 30.59 -27.15
N GLY A 246 -15.50 30.89 -25.93
CA GLY A 246 -16.85 30.57 -25.46
C GLY A 246 -16.89 29.39 -24.49
N THR A 247 -18.09 28.89 -24.21
CA THR A 247 -18.32 27.78 -23.27
C THR A 247 -18.94 26.60 -24.01
N HIS A 248 -18.33 25.43 -23.86
CA HIS A 248 -18.79 24.18 -24.47
C HIS A 248 -19.00 23.12 -23.41
N THR A 249 -19.89 22.17 -23.69
CA THR A 249 -20.09 20.99 -22.83
C THR A 249 -19.87 19.72 -23.63
N LEU A 250 -19.03 18.82 -23.12
CA LEU A 250 -18.76 17.51 -23.69
C LEU A 250 -19.46 16.43 -22.87
N GLN A 251 -20.07 15.46 -23.55
CA GLN A 251 -20.79 14.34 -22.93
C GLN A 251 -19.89 13.10 -22.85
N PRO A 252 -20.05 12.24 -21.82
CA PRO A 252 -19.30 11.00 -21.75
C PRO A 252 -19.59 10.09 -22.94
N GLY A 253 -18.64 9.23 -23.29
CA GLY A 253 -18.73 8.36 -24.45
C GLY A 253 -17.39 8.11 -25.14
N VAL A 254 -17.45 7.54 -26.34
CA VAL A 254 -16.27 7.18 -27.13
C VAL A 254 -15.95 8.30 -28.10
N TYR A 255 -14.71 8.80 -28.07
CA TYR A 255 -14.18 9.82 -28.96
C TYR A 255 -13.16 9.17 -29.92
N PRO A 256 -13.54 8.82 -31.17
CA PRO A 256 -12.66 8.12 -32.10
C PRO A 256 -11.40 8.92 -32.48
N GLY A 257 -11.51 10.25 -32.56
CA GLY A 257 -10.38 11.14 -32.81
C GLY A 257 -9.69 11.66 -31.54
N GLY A 258 -10.12 11.21 -30.36
CA GLY A 258 -9.73 11.84 -29.09
C GLY A 258 -10.40 13.19 -28.87
N ILE A 259 -9.90 13.94 -27.89
CA ILE A 259 -10.34 15.31 -27.57
C ILE A 259 -9.19 16.27 -27.89
N ASN A 260 -9.45 17.30 -28.68
CA ASN A 260 -8.48 18.29 -29.15
C ASN A 260 -9.09 19.68 -28.99
N LEU A 261 -8.60 20.44 -28.00
CA LEU A 261 -9.14 21.74 -27.61
C LEU A 261 -8.09 22.81 -27.85
N SER A 262 -8.46 23.93 -28.49
CA SER A 262 -7.53 25.06 -28.61
C SER A 262 -8.17 26.43 -28.58
N GLY A 263 -7.41 27.44 -28.14
CA GLY A 263 -7.86 28.83 -28.03
C GLY A 263 -8.05 29.30 -26.58
N GLY A 264 -9.08 30.10 -26.34
CA GLY A 264 -9.38 30.74 -25.05
C GLY A 264 -10.82 30.46 -24.63
N MET A 265 -11.11 29.21 -24.28
CA MET A 265 -12.48 28.72 -24.08
C MET A 265 -12.64 27.99 -22.74
N THR A 266 -13.89 27.77 -22.33
CA THR A 266 -14.23 26.91 -21.19
C THR A 266 -14.91 25.65 -21.71
N VAL A 267 -14.45 24.48 -21.25
CA VAL A 267 -15.03 23.19 -21.58
C VAL A 267 -15.47 22.50 -20.30
N ASN A 268 -16.78 22.25 -20.19
CA ASN A 268 -17.39 21.52 -19.10
C ASN A 268 -17.59 20.06 -19.52
N PHE A 269 -17.11 19.13 -18.71
CA PHE A 269 -17.33 17.70 -18.88
C PHE A 269 -18.48 17.27 -17.98
N ALA A 270 -19.53 16.72 -18.57
CA ALA A 270 -20.58 16.06 -17.79
C ALA A 270 -20.01 14.82 -17.08
N PRO A 271 -20.49 14.46 -15.87
CA PRO A 271 -20.00 13.30 -15.14
C PRO A 271 -20.07 12.01 -15.97
N GLY A 272 -19.02 11.20 -15.93
CA GLY A 272 -18.97 9.93 -16.64
C GLY A 272 -17.59 9.59 -17.24
N ILE A 273 -17.58 8.54 -18.05
CA ILE A 273 -16.36 7.98 -18.62
C ILE A 273 -16.19 8.43 -20.07
N TYR A 274 -15.01 8.98 -20.37
CA TYR A 274 -14.58 9.42 -21.69
C TYR A 274 -13.53 8.46 -22.23
N VAL A 275 -13.86 7.74 -23.30
CA VAL A 275 -12.96 6.78 -23.96
C VAL A 275 -12.34 7.43 -25.19
N LEU A 276 -11.07 7.78 -25.12
CA LEU A 276 -10.36 8.58 -26.11
C LEU A 276 -9.47 7.68 -26.96
N LYS A 277 -9.82 7.48 -28.23
CA LYS A 277 -9.02 6.65 -29.14
C LYS A 277 -7.79 7.40 -29.69
N GLY A 278 -7.89 8.72 -29.85
CA GLY A 278 -6.84 9.57 -30.42
C GLY A 278 -6.03 10.41 -29.41
N GLY A 279 -6.26 10.25 -28.09
CA GLY A 279 -5.58 11.05 -27.07
C GLY A 279 -6.40 12.23 -26.54
N PHE A 280 -5.75 13.06 -25.74
CA PHE A 280 -6.31 14.27 -25.14
C PHE A 280 -5.33 15.42 -25.32
N THR A 281 -5.63 16.38 -26.19
CA THR A 281 -4.79 17.53 -26.49
C THR A 281 -5.50 18.82 -26.12
N VAL A 282 -4.80 19.71 -25.42
CA VAL A 282 -5.26 21.05 -25.08
C VAL A 282 -4.14 22.03 -25.39
N ASP A 283 -4.40 23.04 -26.22
CA ASP A 283 -3.43 24.07 -26.60
C ASP A 283 -4.02 25.48 -26.42
N GLY A 284 -3.52 26.23 -25.44
CA GLY A 284 -3.91 27.62 -25.18
C GLY A 284 -4.44 27.89 -23.77
N ALA A 285 -5.31 28.89 -23.64
CA ALA A 285 -5.94 29.29 -22.38
C ALA A 285 -7.31 28.61 -22.19
N VAL A 286 -7.33 27.28 -22.25
CA VAL A 286 -8.56 26.48 -22.14
C VAL A 286 -8.82 26.09 -20.69
N ASN A 287 -9.96 26.51 -20.15
CA ASN A 287 -10.42 26.12 -18.81
C ASN A 287 -11.22 24.82 -18.89
N LEU A 288 -10.83 23.80 -18.13
CA LEU A 288 -11.49 22.50 -18.09
C LEU A 288 -12.18 22.32 -16.74
N ASN A 289 -13.48 22.04 -16.76
CA ASN A 289 -14.26 21.77 -15.55
C ASN A 289 -14.92 20.39 -15.66
N GLY A 290 -14.85 19.58 -14.62
CA GLY A 290 -15.52 18.28 -14.58
C GLY A 290 -15.48 17.70 -13.18
N ASP A 291 -16.62 17.19 -12.73
CA ASP A 291 -16.77 16.50 -11.45
C ASP A 291 -17.35 15.11 -11.73
N GLY A 292 -16.75 14.08 -11.15
CA GLY A 292 -17.06 12.68 -11.45
C GLY A 292 -16.70 12.26 -12.88
N VAL A 293 -15.55 12.71 -13.40
CA VAL A 293 -15.10 12.43 -14.77
C VAL A 293 -13.88 11.52 -14.81
N ALA A 294 -13.85 10.57 -15.74
CA ALA A 294 -12.70 9.69 -15.95
C ALA A 294 -12.34 9.62 -17.44
N PHE A 295 -11.05 9.74 -17.75
CA PHE A 295 -10.52 9.71 -19.11
C PHE A 295 -9.68 8.46 -19.31
N TYR A 296 -10.20 7.49 -20.06
CA TYR A 296 -9.41 6.36 -20.54
C TYR A 296 -8.92 6.65 -21.96
N THR A 297 -7.61 6.65 -22.16
CA THR A 297 -7.00 7.12 -23.41
C THR A 297 -6.11 6.06 -24.04
N GLN A 298 -6.18 5.96 -25.36
CA GLN A 298 -5.33 5.11 -26.20
C GLN A 298 -4.29 5.93 -26.98
N GLY A 299 -4.29 7.26 -26.81
CA GLY A 299 -3.27 8.18 -27.30
C GLY A 299 -2.69 9.04 -26.18
N PRO A 300 -1.70 9.90 -26.46
CA PRO A 300 -1.05 10.72 -25.45
C PRO A 300 -2.01 11.76 -24.84
N VAL A 301 -1.73 12.15 -23.60
CA VAL A 301 -2.35 13.30 -22.93
C VAL A 301 -1.37 14.47 -22.96
N ASN A 302 -1.72 15.54 -23.64
CA ASN A 302 -0.91 16.73 -23.83
C ASN A 302 -1.73 17.98 -23.50
N ILE A 303 -1.47 18.60 -22.35
CA ILE A 303 -2.10 19.85 -21.94
C ILE A 303 -1.02 20.92 -21.95
N ARG A 304 -1.11 21.88 -22.87
CA ARG A 304 -0.13 22.95 -23.07
C ARG A 304 -0.81 24.31 -23.00
N GLY A 305 -0.29 25.21 -22.18
CA GLY A 305 -0.73 26.61 -22.15
C GLY A 305 -0.90 27.17 -20.74
N SER A 306 -1.95 27.96 -20.54
CA SER A 306 -2.16 28.73 -19.30
C SER A 306 -3.60 28.66 -18.78
N GLY A 307 -4.34 27.62 -19.18
CA GLY A 307 -5.71 27.39 -18.74
C GLY A 307 -5.80 26.88 -17.29
N VAL A 308 -7.01 26.87 -16.75
CA VAL A 308 -7.32 26.32 -15.44
C VAL A 308 -7.90 24.91 -15.56
N LEU A 309 -7.34 23.94 -14.86
CA LEU A 309 -7.84 22.57 -14.78
C LEU A 309 -8.59 22.39 -13.46
N LYS A 310 -9.89 22.04 -13.51
CA LYS A 310 -10.70 21.67 -12.34
C LYS A 310 -11.40 20.35 -12.64
N LEU A 311 -10.69 19.26 -12.41
CA LEU A 311 -11.16 17.92 -12.76
C LEU A 311 -11.12 17.00 -11.55
N ALA A 312 -12.24 16.36 -11.25
CA ALA A 312 -12.34 15.37 -10.19
C ALA A 312 -12.81 14.00 -10.72
N ALA A 313 -12.09 12.95 -10.34
CA ALA A 313 -12.41 11.57 -10.64
C ALA A 313 -13.75 11.15 -10.00
N PRO A 314 -14.46 10.17 -10.57
CA PRO A 314 -15.66 9.61 -9.95
C PRO A 314 -15.33 8.93 -8.62
N GLU A 315 -16.26 9.00 -7.66
CA GLU A 315 -16.12 8.33 -6.35
C GLU A 315 -16.60 6.87 -6.37
N THR A 316 -17.33 6.46 -7.41
CA THR A 316 -17.90 5.11 -7.54
C THR A 316 -17.79 4.58 -8.97
N GLY A 317 -18.05 3.29 -9.16
CA GLY A 317 -17.98 2.61 -10.45
C GLY A 317 -16.59 2.07 -10.79
N SER A 318 -16.45 1.53 -12.00
CA SER A 318 -15.23 0.82 -12.45
C SER A 318 -13.98 1.71 -12.54
N MET A 319 -14.17 3.03 -12.64
CA MET A 319 -13.10 4.03 -12.70
C MET A 319 -13.03 4.89 -11.44
N ALA A 320 -13.64 4.45 -10.32
CA ALA A 320 -13.62 5.18 -9.07
C ALA A 320 -12.18 5.55 -8.67
N GLY A 321 -11.94 6.84 -8.40
CA GLY A 321 -10.63 7.38 -8.04
C GLY A 321 -9.63 7.52 -9.19
N ILE A 322 -10.01 7.20 -10.43
CA ILE A 322 -9.15 7.29 -11.61
C ILE A 322 -9.56 8.48 -12.47
N LEU A 323 -8.67 9.46 -12.61
CA LEU A 323 -8.92 10.64 -13.44
C LEU A 323 -8.44 10.41 -14.87
N PHE A 324 -7.20 9.95 -15.05
CA PHE A 324 -6.66 9.54 -16.34
C PHE A 324 -6.12 8.12 -16.26
N TYR A 325 -6.47 7.30 -17.25
CA TYR A 325 -5.93 5.96 -17.46
C TYR A 325 -5.41 5.85 -18.90
N GLY A 326 -4.09 5.88 -19.06
CA GLY A 326 -3.42 5.53 -20.30
C GLY A 326 -3.42 4.03 -20.52
N ASP A 327 -3.96 3.59 -21.65
CA ASP A 327 -3.93 2.19 -22.08
C ASP A 327 -2.51 1.63 -22.06
N ARG A 328 -2.35 0.45 -21.44
CA ARG A 328 -1.05 -0.19 -21.18
C ARG A 328 -0.27 -0.52 -22.44
N ASP A 329 -0.96 -0.82 -23.54
CA ASP A 329 -0.31 -1.31 -24.76
C ASP A 329 -0.22 -0.22 -25.83
N LYS A 330 -1.11 0.79 -25.77
CA LYS A 330 -1.25 1.80 -26.81
C LYS A 330 -0.63 3.15 -26.46
N VAL A 331 -0.61 3.54 -25.19
CA VAL A 331 -0.01 4.81 -24.78
C VAL A 331 1.47 4.58 -24.51
N THR A 332 2.30 5.06 -25.44
CA THR A 332 3.76 4.99 -25.36
C THR A 332 4.35 6.39 -25.50
N GLY A 333 5.60 6.57 -25.07
CA GLY A 333 6.28 7.86 -25.14
C GLY A 333 5.99 8.73 -23.91
N LYS A 334 5.57 9.98 -24.13
CA LYS A 334 5.39 11.00 -23.09
C LYS A 334 3.97 11.54 -23.08
N ASN A 335 3.44 11.74 -21.87
CA ASN A 335 2.26 12.55 -21.59
C ASN A 335 2.74 13.81 -20.88
N GLU A 336 2.20 14.96 -21.25
CA GLU A 336 2.74 16.25 -20.86
C GLU A 336 1.64 17.16 -20.35
N ILE A 337 1.89 17.78 -19.19
CA ILE A 337 1.12 18.91 -18.69
C ILE A 337 2.14 20.05 -18.53
N THR A 338 2.07 21.02 -19.43
CA THR A 338 3.09 22.06 -19.58
C THR A 338 2.51 23.46 -19.68
N GLY A 339 3.35 24.44 -19.33
CA GLY A 339 2.99 25.85 -19.29
C GLY A 339 2.44 26.25 -17.93
N GLY A 340 2.00 27.51 -17.80
CA GLY A 340 1.47 28.08 -16.56
C GLY A 340 0.06 27.62 -16.22
N VAL A 341 -0.26 26.34 -16.42
CA VAL A 341 -1.53 25.75 -16.03
C VAL A 341 -1.71 25.80 -14.52
N SER A 342 -2.94 26.03 -14.07
CA SER A 342 -3.28 26.12 -12.65
C SER A 342 -4.59 25.40 -12.35
N GLY A 343 -4.95 25.29 -11.07
CA GLY A 343 -6.23 24.71 -10.66
C GLY A 343 -6.08 23.47 -9.79
N GLU A 344 -7.06 22.58 -9.86
CA GLU A 344 -7.23 21.44 -8.95
C GLU A 344 -7.51 20.15 -9.73
N LEU A 345 -6.71 19.12 -9.46
CA LEU A 345 -6.94 17.76 -9.93
C LEU A 345 -7.23 16.87 -8.72
N ALA A 346 -8.33 16.11 -8.79
CA ALA A 346 -8.67 15.08 -7.82
C ALA A 346 -8.70 13.72 -8.51
N GLY A 347 -7.91 12.75 -8.03
CA GLY A 347 -7.90 11.40 -8.58
C GLY A 347 -6.51 10.89 -8.95
N THR A 348 -6.48 9.80 -9.72
CA THR A 348 -5.24 9.15 -10.16
C THR A 348 -4.94 9.47 -11.63
N LEU A 349 -3.69 9.87 -11.91
CA LEU A 349 -3.09 9.87 -13.24
C LEU A 349 -2.28 8.58 -13.40
N TYR A 350 -2.82 7.61 -14.13
CA TYR A 350 -2.25 6.27 -14.31
C TYR A 350 -1.76 6.07 -15.75
N PHE A 351 -0.44 6.05 -15.93
CA PHE A 351 0.27 5.94 -17.21
C PHE A 351 1.36 4.84 -17.15
N PRO A 352 0.97 3.56 -16.98
CA PRO A 352 1.90 2.49 -16.59
C PRO A 352 3.01 2.18 -17.60
N SER A 353 2.84 2.56 -18.87
CA SER A 353 3.76 2.23 -19.97
C SER A 353 4.37 3.47 -20.65
N SER A 354 4.16 4.66 -20.08
CA SER A 354 4.58 5.93 -20.68
C SER A 354 5.00 6.94 -19.62
N ALA A 355 5.85 7.89 -20.01
CA ALA A 355 6.32 8.95 -19.13
C ALA A 355 5.21 9.97 -18.83
N LEU A 356 5.24 10.56 -17.63
CA LEU A 356 4.44 11.71 -17.24
C LEU A 356 5.34 12.92 -16.95
N ASN A 357 5.19 13.98 -17.73
CA ASN A 357 6.00 15.20 -17.62
C ASN A 357 5.14 16.37 -17.16
N LEU A 358 5.55 17.00 -16.06
CA LEU A 358 4.91 18.16 -15.46
C LEU A 358 5.88 19.34 -15.50
N VAL A 359 5.58 20.37 -16.30
CA VAL A 359 6.50 21.50 -16.54
C VAL A 359 5.77 22.82 -16.33
N GLY A 360 6.25 23.65 -15.40
CA GLY A 360 5.64 24.96 -15.11
C GLY A 360 4.32 24.90 -14.33
N SER A 361 4.01 23.74 -13.75
CA SER A 361 2.75 23.44 -13.05
C SER A 361 2.67 23.96 -11.61
N GLY A 362 3.37 25.05 -11.27
CA GLY A 362 3.40 25.60 -9.90
C GLY A 362 2.04 26.03 -9.35
N GLY A 363 1.07 26.28 -10.23
CA GLY A 363 -0.30 26.62 -9.85
C GLY A 363 -1.26 25.43 -9.77
N LEU A 364 -0.83 24.20 -10.11
CA LEU A 364 -1.66 23.00 -10.01
C LEU A 364 -1.61 22.43 -8.60
N LYS A 365 -2.79 22.09 -8.10
CA LYS A 365 -3.01 21.48 -6.79
C LYS A 365 -3.63 20.09 -6.95
N GLY A 366 -3.13 19.11 -6.20
CA GLY A 366 -3.83 17.84 -6.00
C GLY A 366 -4.77 17.91 -4.79
N LYS A 367 -6.09 17.93 -4.95
CA LYS A 367 -7.07 18.03 -3.84
C LYS A 367 -8.38 17.30 -4.18
N PRO A 368 -9.02 16.56 -3.23
CA PRO A 368 -8.53 16.22 -1.90
C PRO A 368 -7.44 15.13 -1.90
N TYR A 369 -7.18 14.49 -3.05
CA TYR A 369 -6.07 13.57 -3.26
C TYR A 369 -5.64 13.58 -4.73
N LEU A 370 -4.35 13.43 -4.98
CA LEU A 370 -3.78 13.21 -6.31
C LEU A 370 -2.77 12.07 -6.23
N MET A 371 -2.96 11.04 -7.05
CA MET A 371 -2.00 9.94 -7.22
C MET A 371 -1.42 9.97 -8.62
N LEU A 372 -0.10 9.92 -8.75
CA LEU A 372 0.62 9.79 -10.01
C LEU A 372 1.31 8.42 -10.03
N ILE A 373 0.92 7.59 -10.99
CA ILE A 373 1.53 6.29 -11.24
C ILE A 373 1.90 6.26 -12.72
N ALA A 374 3.19 6.26 -13.04
CA ALA A 374 3.67 6.28 -14.43
C ALA A 374 4.91 5.41 -14.62
N ASP A 375 5.26 5.09 -15.87
CA ASP A 375 6.53 4.37 -16.14
C ASP A 375 7.73 5.20 -15.68
N THR A 376 7.79 6.46 -16.09
CA THR A 376 8.74 7.45 -15.61
C THR A 376 8.04 8.79 -15.37
N MET A 377 8.63 9.65 -14.54
CA MET A 377 8.08 10.96 -14.23
C MET A 377 9.16 12.03 -14.28
N SER A 378 8.81 13.21 -14.79
CA SER A 378 9.68 14.39 -14.71
C SER A 378 8.91 15.61 -14.26
N PHE A 379 9.48 16.36 -13.33
CA PHE A 379 8.94 17.61 -12.82
C PHE A 379 9.94 18.74 -13.11
N THR A 380 9.45 19.84 -13.67
CA THR A 380 10.22 21.06 -13.87
C THR A 380 9.45 22.23 -13.27
N GLY A 381 9.95 22.76 -12.15
CA GLY A 381 9.27 23.76 -11.32
C GLY A 381 8.47 23.16 -10.16
N GLY A 382 7.84 24.02 -9.35
CA GLY A 382 7.06 23.60 -8.18
C GLY A 382 5.72 22.92 -8.52
N MET A 383 5.14 22.24 -7.52
CA MET A 383 3.79 21.68 -7.52
C MET A 383 3.36 21.45 -6.06
N LEU A 384 2.09 21.69 -5.72
CA LEU A 384 1.52 21.30 -4.43
C LEU A 384 0.55 20.13 -4.61
N SER A 385 0.72 19.06 -3.85
CA SER A 385 -0.18 17.90 -3.84
C SER A 385 -0.56 17.57 -2.40
N GLU A 386 -1.84 17.67 -2.08
CA GLU A 386 -2.37 17.29 -0.76
C GLU A 386 -3.00 15.91 -0.88
N PHE A 387 -2.56 14.95 -0.06
CA PHE A 387 -3.04 13.57 -0.12
C PHE A 387 -3.84 13.22 1.15
N SER A 388 -5.12 13.59 1.20
CA SER A 388 -5.92 13.36 2.42
C SER A 388 -6.37 11.89 2.59
N LYS A 389 -6.83 11.25 1.50
CA LYS A 389 -7.07 9.81 1.34
C LYS A 389 -7.54 9.54 -0.09
N PRO A 390 -7.07 8.50 -0.78
CA PRO A 390 -7.64 8.14 -2.07
C PRO A 390 -8.95 7.36 -1.86
N VAL A 391 -9.85 7.44 -2.83
CA VAL A 391 -10.98 6.50 -2.91
C VAL A 391 -10.42 5.19 -3.46
N TYR A 392 -10.22 4.22 -2.58
CA TYR A 392 -9.78 2.89 -2.97
C TYR A 392 -10.94 2.11 -3.60
N ASN A 393 -10.75 1.62 -4.81
CA ASN A 393 -11.68 0.71 -5.47
C ASN A 393 -11.14 -0.74 -5.41
N GLU A 394 -11.94 -1.72 -5.83
CA GLU A 394 -11.54 -3.14 -5.83
C GLU A 394 -10.31 -3.45 -6.72
N ALA A 395 -9.95 -2.56 -7.65
CA ALA A 395 -8.80 -2.74 -8.52
C ALA A 395 -7.47 -2.35 -7.84
N TYR A 396 -7.52 -1.62 -6.73
CA TYR A 396 -6.33 -1.18 -6.00
C TYR A 396 -5.75 -2.32 -5.13
N GLN A 397 -4.55 -2.78 -5.46
CA GLN A 397 -3.78 -3.74 -4.66
C GLN A 397 -2.75 -2.96 -3.84
N GLY A 398 -2.86 -2.93 -2.50
CA GLY A 398 -1.91 -2.20 -1.65
C GLY A 398 -0.45 -2.58 -1.90
N SER A 399 0.48 -1.63 -1.77
CA SER A 399 1.90 -1.89 -2.08
C SER A 399 2.75 -2.41 -0.90
N ARG A 400 2.20 -2.47 0.33
CA ARG A 400 2.90 -3.00 1.50
C ARG A 400 2.13 -4.13 2.15
N VAL A 401 2.81 -5.16 2.64
CA VAL A 401 2.20 -6.23 3.43
C VAL A 401 2.38 -5.95 4.92
N ALA A 402 1.31 -6.15 5.69
CA ALA A 402 1.37 -6.11 7.15
C ALA A 402 0.36 -7.08 7.77
N ILE A 403 0.58 -7.43 9.03
CA ILE A 403 -0.41 -8.13 9.85
C ILE A 403 -1.68 -7.27 9.92
N ALA A 404 -2.81 -7.92 9.70
CA ALA A 404 -4.14 -7.35 9.80
C ALA A 404 -4.70 -7.78 11.17
N GLU A 405 -4.91 -6.80 12.05
CA GLU A 405 -5.42 -7.03 13.41
C GLU A 405 -6.93 -7.30 13.43
#